data_AF-M1BCV3-F1
#
_entry.id   AF-M1BCV3-F1
#
_cell.length_a   1.000
_cell.length_b   1.000
_cell.length_c   1.000
_cell.angle_alpha   90.00
_cell.angle_beta   90.00
_cell.angle_gamma   90.00
#
_symmetry.space_group_name_H-M   'P 1'
#
loop_
_entity.id
_entity.type
_entity.pdbx_description
1 polymer ?
#
loop_
_entity_poly.entity_id
_entity_poly.type
_entity_poly.pdbx_seq_one_letter_code
_entity_poly.pdbx_strand_id
1 'polypeptide(L)'
;MFFGYNFCRSRTLSTGLSSIVAILGLLPVWISRILVKNSVGKSWCPAAVEALCSHVLRYHTVQNMLYMAMTEFEKLSEVPDWSFMREKKSQMAFLFGVDDHWGPLDLYEEISNKVPGAVLAVEKENFTHAFSCTEAGSLWVAKHVSGLIKNYFSKIDSE
;
A
#
# COMPACT_ATOMS: atom_id res chain seq x y z
N MET A 1 -6.00 -10.95 -12.53
CA MET A 1 -6.74 -11.16 -11.26
C MET A 1 -5.73 -11.11 -10.12
N PHE A 2 -5.88 -10.19 -9.17
CA PHE A 2 -4.92 -10.00 -8.09
C PHE A 2 -4.90 -11.22 -7.16
N PHE A 3 -3.71 -11.76 -6.85
CA PHE A 3 -3.59 -12.91 -5.94
C PHE A 3 -4.16 -12.59 -4.54
N GLY A 4 -3.94 -11.38 -4.04
CA GLY A 4 -4.47 -10.90 -2.77
C GLY A 4 -6.00 -10.88 -2.69
N TYR A 5 -6.69 -10.69 -3.81
CA TYR A 5 -8.16 -10.62 -3.86
C TYR A 5 -8.82 -11.92 -3.40
N ASN A 6 -8.38 -13.07 -3.94
CA ASN A 6 -8.96 -14.37 -3.60
C ASN A 6 -8.77 -14.72 -2.11
N PHE A 7 -7.62 -14.33 -1.54
CA PHE A 7 -7.35 -14.49 -0.13
C PHE A 7 -8.31 -13.67 0.72
N CYS A 8 -8.40 -12.35 0.45
CA CYS A 8 -9.22 -11.43 1.25
C CYS A 8 -10.72 -11.74 1.15
N ARG A 9 -11.19 -12.18 -0.02
CA ARG A 9 -12.59 -12.57 -0.26
C ARG A 9 -12.99 -13.87 0.44
N SER A 10 -12.04 -14.78 0.68
CA SER A 10 -12.34 -16.06 1.28
C SER A 10 -12.65 -15.93 2.77
N ARG A 11 -13.93 -16.10 3.14
CA ARG A 11 -14.37 -16.01 4.55
C ARG A 11 -13.61 -16.97 5.46
N THR A 12 -13.29 -18.17 4.98
CA THR A 12 -12.55 -19.17 5.74
C THR A 12 -11.10 -18.72 5.97
N LEU A 13 -10.41 -18.25 4.93
CA LEU A 13 -9.02 -17.78 5.05
C LEU A 13 -8.94 -16.52 5.90
N SER A 14 -9.84 -15.55 5.68
CA SER A 14 -9.89 -14.30 6.43
C SER A 14 -10.20 -14.54 7.91
N THR A 15 -11.19 -15.38 8.22
CA THR A 15 -11.51 -15.79 9.61
C THR A 15 -10.34 -16.53 10.25
N GLY A 16 -9.71 -17.45 9.51
CA GLY A 16 -8.55 -18.21 9.97
C GLY A 16 -7.37 -17.31 10.34
N LEU A 17 -6.96 -16.43 9.42
CA LEU A 17 -5.88 -15.47 9.64
C LEU A 17 -6.20 -14.53 10.82
N SER A 18 -7.42 -13.99 10.85
CA SER A 18 -7.82 -13.07 11.92
C SER A 18 -7.82 -13.74 13.29
N SER A 19 -8.19 -15.02 13.36
CA SER A 19 -8.13 -15.82 14.58
C SER A 19 -6.69 -16.05 15.04
N ILE A 20 -5.79 -16.43 14.12
CA ILE A 20 -4.36 -16.60 14.41
C ILE A 20 -3.76 -15.31 14.94
N VAL A 21 -4.02 -14.18 14.27
CA VAL A 21 -3.51 -12.87 14.66
C VAL A 21 -4.09 -12.43 16.01
N ALA A 22 -5.36 -12.71 16.28
CA ALA A 22 -5.97 -12.41 17.58
C ALA A 22 -5.34 -13.23 18.71
N ILE A 23 -4.98 -14.50 18.47
CA ILE A 23 -4.26 -15.33 19.45
C ILE A 23 -2.89 -14.72 19.76
N LEU A 24 -2.16 -14.23 18.75
CA LEU A 24 -0.91 -13.48 18.96
C LEU A 24 -1.12 -12.19 19.77
N GLY A 25 -2.28 -11.55 19.62
CA GLY A 25 -2.68 -10.38 20.41
C GLY A 25 -2.98 -10.66 21.88
N LEU A 26 -3.20 -11.92 22.27
CA LEU A 26 -3.38 -12.31 23.67
C LEU A 26 -2.05 -12.41 24.43
N LEU A 27 -0.92 -12.45 23.71
CA LEU A 27 0.39 -12.47 24.33
C LEU A 27 0.69 -11.10 24.98
N PRO A 28 1.47 -11.07 26.07
CA PRO A 28 2.02 -9.82 26.58
C PRO A 28 2.73 -9.03 25.47
N VAL A 29 2.50 -7.72 25.42
CA VAL A 29 2.96 -6.83 24.33
C VAL A 29 4.46 -6.98 24.04
N TRP A 30 5.29 -7.19 25.08
CA TRP A 30 6.73 -7.39 24.90
C TRP A 30 7.07 -8.65 24.09
N ILE A 31 6.31 -9.74 24.26
CA ILE A 31 6.48 -10.99 23.48
C ILE A 31 6.09 -10.74 22.03
N SER A 32 4.91 -10.14 21.80
CA SER A 32 4.44 -9.82 20.44
C SER A 32 5.43 -8.92 19.71
N ARG A 33 6.00 -7.92 20.39
CA ARG A 33 7.04 -7.05 19.83
C ARG A 33 8.29 -7.81 19.42
N ILE A 34 8.74 -8.78 20.24
CA ILE A 34 9.89 -9.63 19.90
C ILE A 34 9.57 -10.48 18.66
N LEU A 35 8.39 -11.11 18.59
CA LEU A 35 7.99 -11.94 17.46
C LEU A 35 7.91 -11.11 16.17
N VAL A 36 7.28 -9.94 16.22
CA VAL A 36 7.15 -9.03 15.07
C VAL A 36 8.53 -8.59 14.56
N LYS A 37 9.42 -8.12 15.45
CA LYS A 37 10.76 -7.68 15.08
C LYS A 37 11.66 -8.78 14.50
N ASN A 38 11.37 -10.04 14.79
CA ASN A 38 12.12 -11.18 14.27
C ASN A 38 11.45 -11.85 13.05
N SER A 39 10.32 -11.32 12.59
CA SER A 39 9.56 -11.86 11.45
C SER A 39 9.20 -10.75 10.45
N VAL A 40 7.92 -10.48 10.23
CA VAL A 40 7.39 -9.54 9.24
C VAL A 40 7.86 -8.10 9.48
N GLY A 41 8.16 -7.74 10.72
CA GLY A 41 8.57 -6.38 11.12
C GLY A 41 10.08 -6.20 11.27
N LYS A 42 10.91 -7.11 10.72
CA LYS A 42 12.36 -7.06 10.89
C LYS A 42 13.00 -5.75 10.43
N SER A 43 12.50 -5.17 9.34
CA SER A 43 12.96 -3.89 8.80
C SER A 43 12.09 -2.70 9.20
N TRP A 44 11.05 -2.93 10.01
CA TRP A 44 10.07 -1.90 10.31
C TRP A 44 10.58 -0.93 11.37
N CYS A 45 10.13 0.32 11.27
CA CYS A 45 10.41 1.32 12.27
C CYS A 45 9.69 1.00 13.60
N PRO A 46 10.18 1.52 14.75
CA PRO A 46 9.56 1.25 16.04
C PRO A 46 8.06 1.61 16.10
N ALA A 47 7.64 2.69 15.42
CA ALA A 47 6.25 3.11 15.38
C ALA A 47 5.33 2.12 14.66
N ALA A 48 5.78 1.55 13.53
CA ALA A 48 5.01 0.54 12.79
C ALA A 48 4.89 -0.76 13.59
N VAL A 49 5.97 -1.19 14.26
CA VAL A 49 5.93 -2.35 15.16
C VAL A 49 4.96 -2.10 16.32
N GLU A 50 5.02 -0.91 16.93
CA GLU A 50 4.11 -0.56 18.02
C GLU A 50 2.65 -0.57 17.56
N ALA A 51 2.35 0.06 16.42
CA ALA A 51 1.00 0.10 15.86
C ALA A 51 0.45 -1.30 15.56
N LEU A 52 1.29 -2.20 15.03
CA LEU A 52 0.91 -3.59 14.82
C LEU A 52 0.53 -4.25 16.15
N CYS A 53 1.42 -4.17 17.15
CA CYS A 53 1.23 -4.84 18.43
C CYS A 53 0.06 -4.28 19.27
N SER A 54 -0.21 -2.98 19.21
CA SER A 54 -1.22 -2.33 20.07
C SER A 54 -2.62 -2.25 19.44
N HIS A 55 -2.69 -2.13 18.11
CA HIS A 55 -3.94 -1.85 17.39
C HIS A 55 -4.35 -2.94 16.39
N VAL A 56 -3.39 -3.59 15.72
CA VAL A 56 -3.68 -4.52 14.62
C VAL A 56 -3.85 -5.96 15.07
N LEU A 57 -3.17 -6.42 16.13
CA LEU A 57 -3.31 -7.78 16.67
C LEU A 57 -4.67 -8.03 17.37
N ARG A 58 -5.78 -7.69 16.70
CA ARG A 58 -7.16 -7.86 17.16
C ARG A 58 -7.98 -8.44 16.03
N TYR A 59 -8.81 -9.43 16.34
CA TYR A 59 -9.63 -10.14 15.34
C TYR A 59 -10.38 -9.17 14.41
N HIS A 60 -11.14 -8.24 14.99
CA HIS A 60 -11.96 -7.30 14.22
C HIS A 60 -11.15 -6.29 13.42
N THR A 61 -9.98 -5.87 13.91
CA THR A 61 -9.10 -4.97 13.14
C THR A 61 -8.62 -5.67 11.88
N VAL A 62 -8.16 -6.93 11.98
CA VAL A 62 -7.71 -7.70 10.81
C VAL A 62 -8.86 -7.99 9.86
N GLN A 63 -10.05 -8.36 10.37
CA GLN A 63 -11.23 -8.54 9.53
C GLN A 63 -11.55 -7.28 8.72
N ASN A 64 -11.52 -6.11 9.36
CA ASN A 64 -11.77 -4.84 8.68
C ASN A 64 -10.69 -4.53 7.65
N MET A 65 -9.41 -4.78 7.96
CA MET A 65 -8.31 -4.61 7.01
C MET A 65 -8.46 -5.51 5.78
N LEU A 66 -8.80 -6.79 5.98
CA LEU A 66 -9.02 -7.73 4.89
C LEU A 66 -10.26 -7.38 4.07
N TYR A 67 -11.32 -6.88 4.71
CA TYR A 67 -12.49 -6.37 4.00
C TYR A 67 -12.14 -5.16 3.13
N MET A 68 -11.42 -4.17 3.68
CA MET A 68 -10.96 -3.01 2.91
C MET A 68 -10.07 -3.42 1.74
N ALA A 69 -9.11 -4.32 1.97
CA ALA A 69 -8.26 -4.90 0.94
C ALA A 69 -9.07 -5.57 -0.19
N MET A 70 -10.06 -6.40 0.18
CA MET A 70 -10.96 -7.03 -0.77
C MET A 70 -11.69 -5.99 -1.61
N THR A 71 -12.31 -4.98 -0.97
CA THR A 71 -13.06 -3.94 -1.69
C THR A 71 -12.18 -3.07 -2.57
N GLU A 72 -10.93 -2.81 -2.18
CA GLU A 72 -9.94 -2.13 -2.99
C GLU A 72 -9.65 -2.93 -4.27
N PHE A 73 -9.36 -4.23 -4.15
CA PHE A 73 -9.13 -5.09 -5.31
C PHE A 73 -10.35 -5.22 -6.23
N GLU A 74 -11.56 -5.29 -5.67
CA GLU A 74 -12.80 -5.27 -6.46
C GLU A 74 -12.87 -4.00 -7.28
N LYS A 75 -12.64 -2.85 -6.65
CA LYS A 75 -12.71 -1.57 -7.33
C LYS A 75 -11.60 -1.38 -8.37
N LEU A 76 -10.38 -1.83 -8.07
CA LEU A 76 -9.25 -1.81 -9.02
C LEU A 76 -9.45 -2.75 -10.21
N SER A 77 -10.32 -3.75 -10.10
CA SER A 77 -10.64 -4.67 -11.20
C SER A 77 -11.69 -4.12 -12.17
N GLU A 78 -12.41 -3.06 -11.78
CA GLU A 78 -13.34 -2.36 -12.66
C GLU A 78 -12.58 -1.48 -13.66
N VAL A 79 -13.22 -1.15 -14.79
CA VAL A 79 -12.64 -0.23 -15.78
C VAL A 79 -12.56 1.18 -15.17
N PRO A 80 -11.36 1.78 -15.07
CA PRO A 80 -11.20 3.15 -14.59
C PRO A 80 -11.92 4.18 -15.48
N ASP A 81 -12.32 5.31 -14.89
CA ASP A 81 -12.82 6.45 -15.67
C ASP A 81 -11.66 7.15 -16.38
N TRP A 82 -11.34 6.63 -17.57
CA TRP A 82 -10.26 7.15 -18.39
C TRP A 82 -10.47 8.59 -18.83
N SER A 83 -11.73 9.02 -18.98
CA SER A 83 -12.04 10.40 -19.38
C SER A 83 -11.69 11.36 -18.25
N PHE A 84 -12.11 11.05 -17.03
CA PHE A 84 -11.73 11.79 -15.84
C PHE A 84 -10.21 11.83 -15.65
N MET A 85 -9.53 10.68 -15.77
CA MET A 85 -8.08 10.62 -15.60
C MET A 85 -7.34 11.46 -16.65
N ARG A 86 -7.78 11.45 -17.92
CA ARG A 86 -7.20 12.32 -18.97
C ARG A 86 -7.43 13.80 -18.69
N GLU A 87 -8.61 14.16 -18.21
CA GLU A 87 -8.95 15.55 -17.87
C GLU A 87 -8.12 16.05 -16.68
N LYS A 88 -7.92 15.22 -15.65
CA LYS A 88 -7.24 15.58 -14.40
C LYS A 88 -5.78 15.15 -14.31
N LYS A 89 -5.17 14.65 -15.40
CA LYS A 89 -3.82 14.07 -15.39
C LYS A 89 -2.73 15.01 -14.84
N SER A 90 -2.90 16.32 -14.94
CA SER A 90 -1.94 17.30 -14.38
C SER A 90 -2.02 17.45 -12.86
N GLN A 91 -3.07 16.91 -12.23
CA GLN A 91 -3.33 16.96 -10.79
C GLN A 91 -3.06 15.61 -10.10
N MET A 92 -2.68 14.59 -10.87
CA MET A 92 -2.49 13.23 -10.39
C MET A 92 -1.09 12.72 -10.75
N ALA A 93 -0.48 11.98 -9.83
CA ALA A 93 0.74 11.23 -10.07
C ALA A 93 0.57 9.82 -9.50
N PHE A 94 1.07 8.83 -10.24
CA PHE A 94 1.01 7.44 -9.83
C PHE A 94 2.42 6.90 -9.62
N LEU A 95 2.63 6.31 -8.45
CA LEU A 95 3.88 5.67 -8.06
C LEU A 95 3.63 4.17 -7.89
N PHE A 96 4.45 3.36 -8.54
CA PHE A 96 4.39 1.90 -8.50
C PHE A 96 5.67 1.32 -7.91
N GLY A 97 5.59 0.17 -7.25
CA GLY A 97 6.74 -0.64 -6.86
C GLY A 97 7.07 -1.68 -7.93
N VAL A 98 8.35 -2.03 -8.09
CA VAL A 98 8.79 -3.07 -9.05
C VAL A 98 8.17 -4.43 -8.76
N ASP A 99 8.03 -4.80 -7.49
CA ASP A 99 7.48 -6.09 -7.03
C ASP A 99 6.22 -5.90 -6.17
N ASP A 100 5.43 -4.86 -6.47
CA ASP A 100 4.18 -4.60 -5.76
C ASP A 100 3.05 -5.48 -6.33
N HIS A 101 2.81 -6.60 -5.66
CA HIS A 101 1.72 -7.51 -5.99
C HIS A 101 0.31 -6.94 -5.69
N TRP A 102 0.21 -5.84 -4.95
CA TRP A 102 -1.02 -5.12 -4.65
C TRP A 102 -1.36 -4.12 -5.77
N GLY A 103 -0.35 -3.41 -6.27
CA GLY A 103 -0.42 -2.50 -7.41
C GLY A 103 0.56 -2.91 -8.52
N PRO A 104 0.25 -3.96 -9.32
CA PRO A 104 1.16 -4.53 -10.29
C PRO A 104 1.45 -3.57 -11.45
N LEU A 105 2.61 -3.75 -12.08
CA LEU A 105 3.05 -2.91 -13.20
C LEU A 105 2.13 -3.00 -14.43
N ASP A 106 1.30 -4.04 -14.56
CA ASP A 106 0.24 -4.10 -15.58
C ASP A 106 -0.68 -2.86 -15.53
N LEU A 107 -0.99 -2.35 -14.32
CA LEU A 107 -1.77 -1.13 -14.15
C LEU A 107 -0.99 0.11 -14.60
N TYR A 108 0.32 0.14 -14.33
CA TYR A 108 1.20 1.21 -14.82
C TYR A 108 1.17 1.26 -16.36
N GLU A 109 1.30 0.11 -17.01
CA GLU A 109 1.27 0.00 -18.47
C GLU A 109 -0.07 0.42 -19.04
N GLU A 110 -1.18 -0.01 -18.42
CA GLU A 110 -2.52 0.37 -18.84
C GLU A 110 -2.73 1.88 -18.74
N ILE A 111 -2.38 2.51 -17.62
CA ILE A 111 -2.51 3.97 -17.45
C ILE A 111 -1.60 4.72 -18.44
N SER A 112 -0.35 4.27 -18.62
CA SER A 112 0.59 4.86 -19.58
C SER A 112 0.01 4.89 -20.99
N ASN A 113 -0.70 3.83 -21.39
CA ASN A 113 -1.31 3.70 -22.71
C ASN A 113 -2.61 4.50 -22.84
N LYS A 114 -3.47 4.49 -21.80
CA LYS A 114 -4.82 5.10 -21.85
C LYS A 114 -4.84 6.58 -21.49
N VAL A 115 -3.81 7.07 -20.79
CA VAL A 115 -3.70 8.45 -20.31
C VAL A 115 -2.33 9.04 -20.71
N PRO A 116 -2.11 9.35 -22.00
CA PRO A 116 -0.85 9.93 -22.46
C PRO A 116 -0.49 11.23 -21.73
N GLY A 117 0.73 11.28 -21.20
CA GLY A 117 1.23 12.41 -20.42
C GLY A 117 0.82 12.40 -18.94
N ALA A 118 0.24 11.32 -18.43
CA ALA A 118 0.12 11.12 -16.99
C ALA A 118 1.51 11.08 -16.32
N VAL A 119 1.60 11.59 -15.09
CA VAL A 119 2.83 11.49 -14.30
C VAL A 119 2.89 10.10 -13.68
N LEU A 120 3.78 9.26 -14.19
CA LEU A 120 3.97 7.89 -13.73
C LEU A 120 5.41 7.69 -13.28
N ALA A 121 5.61 6.99 -12.17
CA ALA A 121 6.91 6.64 -11.64
C ALA A 121 6.93 5.19 -11.14
N VAL A 122 8.11 4.58 -11.23
CA VAL A 122 8.38 3.26 -10.66
C VAL A 122 9.52 3.41 -9.65
N GLU A 123 9.25 3.04 -8.41
CA GLU A 123 10.19 2.89 -7.29
C GLU A 123 11.18 1.76 -7.61
N LYS A 124 12.50 1.98 -7.47
CA LYS A 124 13.56 1.04 -7.93
C LYS A 124 14.50 0.54 -6.81
N GLU A 125 14.34 1.03 -5.60
CA GLU A 125 15.05 0.63 -4.37
C GLU A 125 14.40 -0.58 -3.68
N ASN A 126 13.36 -1.15 -4.28
CA ASN A 126 12.72 -2.41 -3.88
C ASN A 126 11.99 -2.29 -2.53
N PHE A 127 11.31 -1.17 -2.32
CA PHE A 127 10.39 -1.02 -1.19
C PHE A 127 9.10 -1.79 -1.47
N THR A 128 8.61 -2.50 -0.46
CA THR A 128 7.36 -3.25 -0.57
C THR A 128 6.15 -2.31 -0.58
N HIS A 129 4.96 -2.85 -0.86
CA HIS A 129 3.70 -2.12 -0.72
C HIS A 129 3.55 -1.45 0.66
N ALA A 130 4.09 -2.07 1.70
CA ALA A 130 4.17 -1.53 3.06
C ALA A 130 5.38 -0.60 3.28
N PHE A 131 5.76 0.20 2.28
CA PHE A 131 6.93 1.10 2.34
C PHE A 131 6.91 2.02 3.57
N SER A 132 5.70 2.43 3.99
CA SER A 132 5.43 3.31 5.13
C SER A 132 5.78 2.68 6.47
N CYS A 133 5.94 1.36 6.54
CA CYS A 133 6.39 0.68 7.75
C CYS A 133 7.91 0.80 7.97
N THR A 134 8.67 1.23 6.97
CA THR A 134 10.13 1.40 7.06
C THR A 134 10.51 2.87 7.00
N GLU A 135 11.58 3.26 7.70
CA GLU A 135 12.07 4.64 7.66
C GLU A 135 12.61 5.00 6.27
N ALA A 136 13.38 4.10 5.65
CA ALA A 136 13.93 4.29 4.31
C ALA A 136 12.83 4.45 3.25
N GLY A 137 11.84 3.54 3.22
CA GLY A 137 10.73 3.62 2.27
C GLY A 137 9.87 4.85 2.48
N SER A 138 9.55 5.20 3.73
CA SER A 138 8.83 6.44 4.05
C SER A 138 9.56 7.68 3.59
N LEU A 139 10.88 7.77 3.86
CA LEU A 139 11.70 8.91 3.48
C LEU A 139 11.82 9.03 1.96
N TRP A 140 11.97 7.91 1.27
CA TRP A 140 12.05 7.88 -0.19
C TRP A 140 10.77 8.43 -0.82
N VAL A 141 9.61 7.89 -0.43
CA VAL A 141 8.31 8.34 -0.95
C VAL A 141 8.05 9.80 -0.58
N ALA A 142 8.39 10.23 0.63
CA ALA A 142 8.24 11.63 1.04
C ALA A 142 9.11 12.58 0.18
N LYS A 143 10.35 12.21 -0.13
CA LYS A 143 11.22 12.98 -1.03
C LYS A 143 10.67 13.02 -2.45
N HIS A 144 10.18 11.89 -2.95
CA HIS A 144 9.55 11.80 -4.28
C HIS A 144 8.34 12.75 -4.38
N VAL A 145 7.40 12.64 -3.44
CA VAL A 145 6.20 13.49 -3.37
C VAL A 145 6.56 14.97 -3.20
N SER A 146 7.52 15.30 -2.33
CA SER A 146 8.00 16.68 -2.18
C SER A 146 8.57 17.24 -3.49
N GLY A 147 9.31 16.44 -4.26
CA GLY A 147 9.80 16.80 -5.58
C GLY A 147 8.67 17.09 -6.58
N LEU A 148 7.64 16.25 -6.60
CA LEU A 148 6.45 16.46 -7.44
C LEU A 148 5.74 17.78 -7.12
N ILE A 149 5.54 18.06 -5.83
CA ILE A 149 4.88 19.29 -5.37
C ILE A 149 5.70 20.52 -5.77
N LYS A 150 7.03 20.49 -5.57
CA LYS A 150 7.90 21.61 -6.00
C LYS A 150 7.83 21.85 -7.50
N ASN A 151 7.93 20.79 -8.30
CA ASN A 151 7.85 20.88 -9.75
C ASN A 151 6.50 21.41 -10.23
N TYR A 152 5.41 21.10 -9.50
CA TYR A 152 4.09 21.62 -9.80
C TYR A 152 4.01 23.14 -9.59
N PHE A 153 4.47 23.64 -8.44
CA PHE A 153 4.50 25.09 -8.18
C PHE A 153 5.44 25.84 -9.12
N SER A 154 6.62 25.28 -9.43
CA SER A 154 7.53 25.93 -10.38
C SER A 154 6.96 26.05 -11.79
N LYS A 155 6.07 25.14 -12.21
CA LYS A 155 5.36 25.26 -13.48
C LYS A 155 4.32 26.38 -13.46
N ILE A 156 3.55 26.46 -12.37
CA ILE A 156 2.55 27.53 -12.18
C ILE A 156 3.23 28.91 -12.20
N ASP A 157 4.37 29.06 -11.53
CA ASP A 157 5.09 30.33 -11.47
C ASP A 157 5.72 30.74 -12.81
N SER A 158 5.80 29.81 -13.77
CA SER A 158 6.38 30.03 -15.11
C SER A 158 5.36 30.25 -16.23
N GLU A 159 4.07 30.10 -15.93
CA GLU A 159 2.93 30.35 -16.83
C GLU A 159 2.29 31.72 -16.57
#